data_AF-A0A6N3DW45-F1
#
_entry.id   AF-A0A6N3DW45-F1
#
_cell.length_a   1.000
_cell.length_b   1.000
_cell.length_c   1.000
_cell.angle_alpha   90.00
_cell.angle_beta   90.00
_cell.angle_gamma   90.00
#
_symmetry.space_group_name_H-M   'P 1'
#
loop_
_entity.id
_entity.type
_entity.pdbx_description
1 polymer ?
#
loop_
_entity_poly.entity_id
_entity_poly.type
_entity_poly.pdbx_seq_one_letter_code
_entity_poly.pdbx_strand_id
1 'polypeptide(L)'
;MKKSTVLAFIGVVIAFLIVGALGNKKDIYEKQTTFNTPKEAIVNFIGHANVTETVKVDNGYYDKVSRKFLESISRRYRLYIGEDRWSSINSQIPLFFNYELKEISMNDSDFIIEKYEHSLEGIPNYIKPEDIKLFRLDGYGAFISLYKNITPKDDGTFENVFEAKEEPMTLYLVVVNEGEGYVVDYYYVN
;
A
#
# COMPACT_ATOMS: atom_id res chain seq x y z
N MET A 1 -9.27 -32.96 41.66
CA MET A 1 -9.97 -31.65 41.65
C MET A 1 -11.46 -31.88 41.43
N LYS A 2 -12.35 -31.13 42.10
CA LYS A 2 -13.80 -31.25 41.87
C LYS A 2 -14.12 -30.78 40.43
N LYS A 3 -15.09 -31.39 39.75
CA LYS A 3 -15.48 -31.04 38.37
C LYS A 3 -15.78 -29.54 38.21
N SER A 4 -16.32 -28.92 39.25
CA SER A 4 -16.57 -27.47 39.31
C SER A 4 -15.29 -26.62 39.25
N THR A 5 -14.18 -27.08 39.82
CA THR A 5 -12.90 -26.39 39.79
C THR A 5 -12.25 -26.44 38.41
N VAL A 6 -12.44 -27.55 37.67
CA VAL A 6 -11.94 -27.70 36.30
C VAL A 6 -12.73 -26.81 35.33
N LEU A 7 -14.06 -26.76 35.48
CA LEU A 7 -14.92 -25.87 34.69
C LEU A 7 -14.60 -24.39 34.92
N ALA A 8 -14.37 -23.99 36.17
CA ALA A 8 -13.96 -22.63 36.50
C ALA A 8 -12.60 -22.28 35.87
N PHE A 9 -11.64 -23.20 35.91
CA PHE A 9 -10.32 -23.00 35.31
C PHE A 9 -10.40 -22.83 33.78
N ILE A 10 -11.18 -23.66 33.09
CA ILE A 10 -11.39 -23.54 31.65
C ILE A 10 -12.08 -22.21 31.30
N GLY A 11 -13.08 -21.79 32.09
CA GLY A 11 -13.74 -20.50 31.91
C GLY A 11 -12.78 -19.31 32.02
N VAL A 12 -11.85 -19.36 32.98
CA VAL A 12 -10.81 -18.34 33.14
C VAL A 12 -9.85 -18.32 31.95
N VAL A 13 -9.42 -19.49 31.46
CA VAL A 13 -8.55 -19.59 30.27
C VAL A 13 -9.23 -19.01 29.03
N ILE A 14 -10.51 -19.31 28.81
CA ILE A 14 -11.28 -18.76 27.68
C ILE A 14 -11.41 -17.22 27.80
N ALA A 15 -11.69 -16.70 28.99
CA ALA A 15 -11.77 -15.26 29.22
C ALA A 15 -10.43 -14.56 28.92
N PHE A 16 -9.31 -15.15 29.35
CA PHE A 16 -7.98 -14.63 29.03
C PHE A 16 -7.66 -14.69 27.53
N LEU A 17 -8.09 -15.74 26.82
CA LEU A 17 -7.92 -15.82 25.36
C LEU A 17 -8.74 -14.75 24.63
N ILE A 18 -9.98 -14.49 25.05
CA ILE A 18 -10.83 -13.45 24.46
C ILE A 18 -10.25 -12.06 24.72
N VAL A 19 -9.83 -11.77 25.95
CA VAL A 19 -9.22 -10.49 26.31
C VAL A 19 -7.87 -10.30 25.60
N GLY A 20 -7.05 -11.34 25.51
CA GLY A 20 -5.79 -11.31 24.76
C GLY A 20 -5.99 -11.12 23.25
N ALA A 21 -7.04 -11.71 22.67
CA ALA A 21 -7.38 -11.54 21.26
C ALA A 21 -7.97 -10.16 20.95
N LEU A 22 -8.77 -9.58 21.85
CA LEU A 22 -9.38 -8.26 21.67
C LEU A 22 -8.44 -7.11 22.03
N GLY A 23 -7.56 -7.30 23.01
CA GLY A 23 -6.58 -6.29 23.45
C GLY A 23 -5.45 -6.04 22.45
N ASN A 24 -5.22 -6.97 21.52
CA ASN A 24 -4.26 -6.84 20.42
C ASN A 24 -4.90 -6.37 19.11
N LYS A 25 -6.01 -5.61 19.17
CA LYS A 25 -6.45 -4.84 18.00
C LYS A 25 -5.40 -3.79 17.69
N LYS A 26 -4.42 -4.14 16.85
CA LYS A 26 -3.69 -3.14 16.07
C LYS A 26 -4.75 -2.27 15.40
N ASP A 27 -4.62 -0.95 15.51
CA ASP A 27 -5.38 -0.02 14.67
C ASP A 27 -5.02 -0.34 13.22
N ILE A 28 -5.85 -1.16 12.58
CA ILE A 28 -5.73 -1.45 11.16
C ILE A 28 -6.36 -0.27 10.45
N TYR A 29 -5.64 0.31 9.50
CA TYR A 29 -6.20 1.34 8.65
C TYR A 29 -7.45 0.81 7.94
N GLU A 30 -8.60 1.42 8.23
CA GLU A 30 -9.87 1.17 7.54
C GLU A 30 -9.97 2.10 6.34
N LYS A 31 -10.16 1.50 5.15
CA LYS A 31 -10.29 2.19 3.87
C LYS A 31 -11.55 3.07 3.88
N GLN A 32 -11.43 4.32 3.47
CA GLN A 32 -12.56 5.27 3.42
C GLN A 32 -12.95 5.62 1.98
N THR A 33 -12.06 5.39 1.02
CA THR A 33 -12.25 5.73 -0.39
C THR A 33 -12.39 4.46 -1.22
N THR A 34 -13.37 4.41 -2.11
CA THR A 34 -13.53 3.32 -3.07
C THR A 34 -13.11 3.81 -4.46
N PHE A 35 -12.08 3.19 -5.04
CA PHE A 35 -11.70 3.41 -6.43
C PHE A 35 -12.47 2.45 -7.33
N ASN A 36 -13.24 3.01 -8.26
CA ASN A 36 -14.10 2.24 -9.15
C ASN A 36 -13.36 1.76 -10.40
N THR A 37 -12.18 2.32 -10.68
CA THR A 37 -11.33 1.89 -11.78
C THR A 37 -9.89 1.64 -11.35
N PRO A 38 -9.15 0.74 -12.03
CA PRO A 38 -7.72 0.57 -11.81
C PRO A 38 -6.94 1.88 -11.96
N LYS A 39 -7.32 2.69 -12.95
CA LYS A 39 -6.65 3.97 -13.25
C LYS A 39 -6.71 4.94 -12.06
N GLU A 40 -7.86 5.07 -11.41
CA GLU A 40 -8.01 5.92 -10.22
C GLU A 40 -7.08 5.48 -9.09
N ALA A 41 -7.00 4.16 -8.83
CA ALA A 41 -6.11 3.62 -7.82
C ALA A 41 -4.63 3.87 -8.16
N ILE A 42 -4.23 3.70 -9.43
CA ILE A 42 -2.87 3.94 -9.91
C ILE A 42 -2.49 5.42 -9.79
N VAL A 43 -3.34 6.33 -10.26
CA VAL A 43 -3.14 7.79 -10.18
C VAL A 43 -2.92 8.22 -8.73
N ASN A 44 -3.76 7.72 -7.82
CA ASN A 44 -3.66 8.05 -6.42
C ASN A 44 -2.41 7.40 -5.78
N PHE A 45 -2.04 6.19 -6.19
CA PHE A 45 -0.83 5.51 -5.74
C PHE A 45 0.43 6.31 -6.09
N ILE A 46 0.65 6.64 -7.37
CA ILE A 46 1.85 7.38 -7.81
C ILE A 46 1.87 8.82 -7.27
N GLY A 47 0.70 9.46 -7.20
CA GLY A 47 0.55 10.83 -6.72
C GLY A 47 0.77 10.99 -5.22
N HIS A 48 0.67 9.92 -4.43
CA HIS A 48 0.78 9.99 -2.97
C HIS A 48 1.87 9.10 -2.35
N ALA A 49 2.56 8.29 -3.14
CA ALA A 49 3.64 7.40 -2.67
C ALA A 49 4.73 8.11 -1.86
N ASN A 50 5.06 9.35 -2.23
CA ASN A 50 6.13 10.13 -1.59
C ASN A 50 5.59 11.34 -0.80
N VAL A 51 4.27 11.44 -0.61
CA VAL A 51 3.61 12.52 0.14
C VAL A 51 3.46 12.12 1.61
N THR A 52 3.87 13.01 2.51
CA THR A 52 3.62 12.84 3.95
C THR A 52 2.57 13.80 4.47
N GLU A 53 1.87 13.36 5.52
CA GLU A 53 0.96 14.17 6.32
C GLU A 53 1.58 14.41 7.69
N THR A 54 1.63 15.67 8.12
CA THR A 54 2.10 16.03 9.45
C THR A 54 0.95 15.91 10.45
N VAL A 55 1.11 15.07 11.47
CA VAL A 55 0.14 14.85 12.54
C VAL A 55 0.59 15.56 13.79
N LYS A 56 -0.32 16.32 14.41
CA LYS A 56 -0.11 16.92 15.72
C LYS A 56 -0.34 15.90 16.83
N VAL A 57 0.60 15.84 17.77
CA VAL A 57 0.49 15.09 19.03
C VAL A 57 0.74 16.02 20.21
N ASP A 58 0.40 15.58 21.41
CA ASP A 58 0.45 16.40 22.62
C ASP A 58 1.83 17.03 22.86
N ASN A 59 2.92 16.36 22.44
CA ASN A 59 4.31 16.82 22.62
C ASN A 59 5.04 17.14 21.30
N GLY A 60 4.33 17.41 20.20
CA GLY A 60 4.97 17.83 18.95
C GLY A 60 4.23 17.44 17.69
N TYR A 61 4.99 17.19 16.63
CA TYR A 61 4.47 16.76 15.34
C TYR A 61 5.31 15.60 14.83
N TYR A 62 4.69 14.65 14.15
CA TYR A 62 5.39 13.61 13.40
C TYR A 62 4.80 13.50 11.99
N ASP A 63 5.62 13.06 11.05
CA ASP A 63 5.20 12.81 9.68
C ASP A 63 4.80 11.35 9.53
N LYS A 64 3.72 11.13 8.80
CA LYS A 64 3.28 9.79 8.39
C LYS A 64 3.00 9.75 6.91
N VAL A 65 2.89 8.55 6.37
CA VAL A 65 2.37 8.31 5.03
C VAL A 65 1.01 9.00 4.85
N SER A 66 0.79 9.59 3.67
CA SER A 66 -0.50 10.15 3.34
C SER A 66 -1.61 9.10 3.40
N ARG A 67 -2.74 9.46 4.01
CA ARG A 67 -3.94 8.62 3.99
C ARG A 67 -4.34 8.26 2.58
N LYS A 68 -4.22 9.21 1.65
CA LYS A 68 -4.51 8.95 0.23
C LYS A 68 -3.69 7.78 -0.28
N PHE A 69 -2.38 7.71 0.00
CA PHE A 69 -1.58 6.56 -0.42
C PHE A 69 -2.09 5.24 0.16
N LEU A 70 -2.48 5.22 1.45
CA LEU A 70 -3.06 4.05 2.12
C LEU A 70 -4.37 3.56 1.49
N GLU A 71 -5.17 4.46 0.94
CA GLU A 71 -6.40 4.11 0.21
C GLU A 71 -6.10 3.30 -1.07
N SER A 72 -4.97 3.58 -1.72
CA SER A 72 -4.62 2.99 -3.03
C SER A 72 -3.79 1.73 -2.98
N ILE A 73 -3.27 1.33 -1.81
CA ILE A 73 -2.50 0.09 -1.66
C ILE A 73 -3.40 -1.04 -1.16
N SER A 74 -3.01 -2.29 -1.39
CA SER A 74 -3.77 -3.44 -0.90
C SER A 74 -3.70 -3.60 0.63
N ARG A 75 -4.64 -4.38 1.16
CA ARG A 75 -4.71 -4.71 2.58
C ARG A 75 -3.42 -5.36 3.07
N ARG A 76 -2.78 -6.22 2.27
CA ARG A 76 -1.50 -6.85 2.66
C ARG A 76 -0.40 -5.80 2.84
N TYR A 77 -0.33 -4.81 1.94
CA TYR A 77 0.61 -3.71 2.10
C TYR A 77 0.27 -2.86 3.31
N ARG A 78 -1.00 -2.51 3.55
CA ARG A 78 -1.41 -1.79 4.77
C ARG A 78 -0.98 -2.52 6.05
N LEU A 79 -1.06 -3.85 6.07
CA LEU A 79 -0.63 -4.69 7.21
C LEU A 79 0.89 -4.76 7.36
N TYR A 80 1.63 -4.80 6.24
CA TYR A 80 3.09 -4.84 6.22
C TYR A 80 3.71 -3.47 6.59
N ILE A 81 3.06 -2.38 6.19
CA ILE A 81 3.44 -0.98 6.44
C ILE A 81 3.04 -0.57 7.87
N GLY A 82 3.24 -1.43 8.88
CA GLY A 82 3.13 -0.98 10.28
C GLY A 82 3.91 0.32 10.52
N GLU A 83 3.54 1.08 11.56
CA GLU A 83 3.92 2.50 11.77
C GLU A 83 5.42 2.86 11.62
N ASP A 84 6.34 1.89 11.66
CA ASP A 84 7.80 2.12 11.62
C ASP A 84 8.52 1.72 10.33
N ARG A 85 7.86 1.13 9.31
CA ARG A 85 8.53 0.63 8.08
C ARG A 85 8.27 1.45 6.81
N TRP A 86 7.54 2.55 6.92
CA TRP A 86 7.09 3.36 5.79
C TRP A 86 8.24 4.07 5.03
N SER A 87 9.32 4.42 5.72
CA SER A 87 10.50 5.04 5.09
C SER A 87 11.16 4.17 4.01
N SER A 88 10.90 2.85 4.04
CA SER A 88 11.47 1.90 3.09
C SER A 88 10.71 1.84 1.75
N ILE A 89 9.46 2.29 1.69
CA ILE A 89 8.62 2.25 0.47
C ILE A 89 8.65 3.60 -0.25
N ASN A 90 8.63 4.70 0.50
CA ASN A 90 8.49 6.07 0.00
C ASN A 90 9.76 6.68 -0.62
N SER A 91 10.65 5.85 -1.13
CA SER A 91 11.79 6.26 -1.96
C SER A 91 12.09 5.23 -3.04
N GLN A 92 11.23 4.21 -3.17
CA GLN A 92 11.31 3.16 -4.17
C GLN A 92 10.30 3.35 -5.30
N ILE A 93 9.36 4.28 -5.15
CA ILE A 93 8.40 4.64 -6.18
C ILE A 93 8.82 6.03 -6.70
N PRO A 94 9.18 6.16 -7.99
CA PRO A 94 9.62 7.43 -8.52
C PRO A 94 8.45 8.41 -8.60
N LEU A 95 8.78 9.69 -8.49
CA LEU A 95 7.89 10.77 -8.80
C LEU A 95 7.91 10.98 -10.32
N PHE A 96 6.75 10.83 -10.97
CA PHE A 96 6.61 10.98 -12.42
C PHE A 96 6.29 12.43 -12.79
N PHE A 97 7.00 12.95 -13.79
CA PHE A 97 6.70 14.24 -14.42
C PHE A 97 5.78 14.08 -15.64
N ASN A 98 5.90 12.94 -16.31
CA ASN A 98 5.01 12.49 -17.38
C ASN A 98 5.06 10.96 -17.46
N TYR A 99 4.01 10.35 -18.01
CA TYR A 99 3.99 8.93 -18.30
C TYR A 99 2.91 8.58 -19.34
N GLU A 100 3.06 7.40 -19.93
CA GLU A 100 2.02 6.68 -20.64
C GLU A 100 1.63 5.44 -19.83
N LEU A 101 0.33 5.27 -19.57
CA LEU A 101 -0.22 4.13 -18.84
C LEU A 101 -0.85 3.15 -19.81
N LYS A 102 -0.39 1.89 -19.78
CA LYS A 102 -0.93 0.80 -20.60
C LYS A 102 -1.33 -0.36 -19.71
N GLU A 103 -2.52 -0.90 -19.95
CA GLU A 103 -2.86 -2.24 -19.47
C GLU A 103 -2.07 -3.24 -20.33
N ILE A 104 -1.41 -4.19 -19.67
CA ILE A 104 -0.57 -5.20 -20.33
C ILE A 104 -1.15 -6.58 -20.10
N SER A 105 -0.98 -7.49 -21.07
CA SER A 105 -1.47 -8.84 -20.92
C SER A 105 -0.60 -9.64 -19.95
N MET A 106 -1.17 -10.63 -19.27
CA MET A 106 -0.41 -11.52 -18.40
C MET A 106 0.77 -12.20 -19.11
N ASN A 107 0.59 -12.54 -20.40
CA ASN A 107 1.60 -13.23 -21.20
C ASN A 107 2.78 -12.33 -21.59
N ASP A 108 2.60 -11.01 -21.62
CA ASP A 108 3.67 -10.06 -21.96
C ASP A 108 4.50 -9.67 -20.71
N SER A 109 4.25 -10.32 -19.58
CA SER A 109 4.59 -9.81 -18.25
C SER A 109 4.88 -10.91 -17.23
N ASP A 110 5.39 -12.05 -17.70
CA ASP A 110 5.76 -13.19 -16.85
C ASP A 110 6.64 -12.80 -15.67
N PHE A 111 7.59 -11.89 -15.88
CA PHE A 111 8.49 -11.43 -14.83
C PHE A 111 7.76 -10.72 -13.67
N ILE A 112 6.81 -9.81 -13.95
CA ILE A 112 6.11 -9.10 -12.88
C ILE A 112 5.17 -10.04 -12.13
N ILE A 113 4.56 -11.00 -12.83
CA ILE A 113 3.75 -12.05 -12.20
C ILE A 113 4.60 -12.93 -11.29
N GLU A 114 5.78 -13.38 -11.75
CA GLU A 114 6.69 -14.18 -10.93
C GLU A 114 7.11 -13.42 -9.66
N LYS A 115 7.48 -12.14 -9.79
CA LYS A 115 7.82 -11.27 -8.65
C LYS A 115 6.65 -11.09 -7.70
N TYR A 116 5.46 -10.90 -8.25
CA TYR A 116 4.23 -10.77 -7.47
C TYR A 116 3.96 -12.04 -6.68
N GLU A 117 3.94 -13.20 -7.34
CA GLU A 117 3.71 -14.51 -6.74
C GLU A 117 4.72 -14.83 -5.63
N HIS A 118 6.00 -14.62 -5.88
CA HIS A 118 7.04 -14.76 -4.86
C HIS A 118 6.81 -13.81 -3.66
N SER A 119 6.29 -12.60 -3.89
CA SER A 119 5.96 -11.67 -2.80
C SER A 119 4.81 -12.15 -1.91
N LEU A 120 3.97 -13.08 -2.38
CA LEU A 120 2.86 -13.65 -1.62
C LEU A 120 3.31 -14.78 -0.69
N GLU A 121 4.40 -15.48 -1.01
CA GLU A 121 4.91 -16.61 -0.20
C GLU A 121 5.25 -16.22 1.24
N GLY A 122 5.62 -14.95 1.46
CA GLY A 122 5.92 -14.40 2.79
C GLY A 122 4.70 -14.09 3.66
N ILE A 123 3.46 -14.28 3.15
CA ILE A 123 2.23 -13.88 3.84
C ILE A 123 1.29 -15.10 3.94
N PRO A 124 1.43 -15.91 5.01
CA PRO A 124 0.60 -17.10 5.18
C PRO A 124 -0.89 -16.73 5.27
N ASN A 125 -1.74 -17.48 4.57
CA ASN A 125 -3.20 -17.31 4.49
C ASN A 125 -3.69 -16.04 3.79
N TYR A 126 -2.87 -15.38 2.96
CA TYR A 126 -3.38 -14.33 2.07
C TYR A 126 -4.30 -14.94 1.00
N ILE A 127 -5.55 -14.49 0.97
CA ILE A 127 -6.51 -14.90 -0.06
C ILE A 127 -6.15 -14.14 -1.34
N LYS A 128 -5.71 -14.88 -2.35
CA LYS A 128 -5.36 -14.30 -3.65
C LYS A 128 -6.59 -13.68 -4.30
N PRO A 129 -6.49 -12.43 -4.80
CA PRO A 129 -7.54 -11.84 -5.62
C PRO A 129 -7.73 -12.63 -6.92
N GLU A 130 -8.98 -12.80 -7.35
CA GLU A 130 -9.31 -13.52 -8.59
C GLU A 130 -9.14 -12.63 -9.84
N ASP A 131 -9.44 -11.33 -9.73
CA ASP A 131 -9.32 -10.35 -10.82
C ASP A 131 -8.03 -9.54 -10.66
N ILE A 132 -6.98 -10.01 -11.33
CA ILE A 132 -5.66 -9.35 -11.38
C ILE A 132 -5.51 -8.64 -12.73
N LYS A 133 -5.19 -7.35 -12.67
CA LYS A 133 -4.90 -6.52 -13.84
C LYS A 133 -3.48 -6.00 -13.77
N LEU A 134 -2.78 -6.06 -14.89
CA LEU A 134 -1.40 -5.62 -15.00
C LEU A 134 -1.31 -4.31 -15.75
N PHE A 135 -0.49 -3.40 -15.24
CA PHE A 135 -0.24 -2.12 -15.88
C PHE A 135 1.24 -1.82 -15.98
N ARG A 136 1.62 -1.16 -17.08
CA ARG A 136 2.94 -0.58 -17.28
C ARG A 136 2.80 0.93 -17.40
N LEU A 137 3.62 1.64 -16.64
CA LEU A 137 3.83 3.07 -16.68
C LEU A 137 5.20 3.31 -17.31
N ASP A 138 5.25 3.83 -18.53
CA ASP A 138 6.50 4.25 -19.19
C ASP A 138 6.57 5.78 -19.15
N GLY A 139 7.62 6.36 -18.57
CA GLY A 139 7.66 7.82 -18.43
C GLY A 139 9.01 8.37 -18.02
N TYR A 140 8.99 9.65 -17.66
CA TYR A 140 10.14 10.35 -17.09
C TYR A 140 9.83 10.76 -15.65
N GLY A 141 10.78 10.50 -14.76
CA GLY A 141 10.64 10.76 -13.34
C GLY A 141 11.97 10.90 -12.63
N ALA A 142 11.89 11.02 -11.31
CA ALA A 142 13.05 11.04 -10.44
C ALA A 142 12.72 10.35 -9.11
N PHE A 143 13.72 9.69 -8.53
CA PHE A 143 13.64 9.24 -7.15
C PHE A 143 13.89 10.43 -6.24
N ILE A 144 12.82 10.91 -5.63
CA ILE A 144 12.85 12.04 -4.70
C ILE A 144 12.40 11.52 -3.35
N SER A 145 13.10 11.96 -2.30
CA SER A 145 12.70 11.67 -0.92
C SER A 145 11.36 12.33 -0.58
N LEU A 146 10.75 11.89 0.52
CA LEU A 146 9.53 12.42 1.10
C LEU A 146 9.43 13.95 1.03
N TYR A 147 8.26 14.45 0.67
CA TYR A 147 7.99 15.88 0.65
C TYR A 147 6.66 16.24 1.31
N LYS A 148 6.64 17.45 1.86
CA LYS A 148 5.46 18.08 2.45
C LYS A 148 4.93 19.13 1.48
N ASN A 149 3.61 19.31 1.47
CA ASN A 149 2.94 20.44 0.83
C ASN A 149 3.03 20.51 -0.71
N ILE A 150 3.25 19.38 -1.38
CA ILE A 150 3.18 19.33 -2.85
C ILE A 150 1.97 18.51 -3.24
N THR A 151 1.18 19.08 -4.15
CA THR A 151 -0.06 18.48 -4.63
C THR A 151 0.18 17.89 -6.00
N PRO A 152 -0.10 16.59 -6.22
CA PRO A 152 -0.04 16.01 -7.56
C PRO A 152 -1.08 16.67 -8.47
N LYS A 153 -0.84 16.62 -9.78
CA LYS A 153 -1.85 16.88 -10.81
C LYS A 153 -2.92 15.78 -10.80
N ASP A 154 -4.01 15.99 -11.54
CA ASP A 154 -5.13 15.05 -11.61
C ASP A 154 -4.76 13.67 -12.15
N ASP A 155 -3.64 13.54 -12.86
CA ASP A 155 -3.09 12.29 -13.36
C ASP A 155 -2.02 11.68 -12.43
N GLY A 156 -1.77 12.28 -11.26
CA GLY A 156 -0.78 11.81 -10.30
C GLY A 156 0.66 12.27 -10.59
N THR A 157 0.89 13.01 -11.69
CA THR A 157 2.20 13.60 -12.01
C THR A 157 2.48 14.87 -11.23
N PHE A 158 3.71 15.36 -11.32
CA PHE A 158 4.16 16.58 -10.66
C PHE A 158 4.87 17.52 -11.64
N GLU A 159 4.96 18.79 -11.27
CA GLU A 159 5.90 19.71 -11.90
C GLU A 159 7.31 19.48 -11.35
N ASN A 160 8.33 19.58 -12.20
CA ASN A 160 9.73 19.42 -11.80
C ASN A 160 10.26 20.69 -11.10
N VAL A 161 9.69 20.99 -9.93
CA VAL A 161 10.08 22.13 -9.07
C VAL A 161 11.34 21.85 -8.25
N PHE A 162 11.87 20.63 -8.32
CA PHE A 162 13.02 20.18 -7.55
C PHE A 162 14.34 20.29 -8.30
N GLU A 163 14.29 20.73 -9.57
CA GLU A 163 15.43 20.68 -10.49
C GLU A 163 16.06 19.28 -10.55
N ALA A 164 15.24 18.25 -10.33
CA ALA A 164 15.68 16.88 -10.34
C ALA A 164 15.99 16.47 -11.78
N LYS A 165 17.07 15.70 -11.96
CA LYS A 165 17.39 15.12 -13.25
C LYS A 165 16.29 14.13 -13.64
N GLU A 166 15.59 14.43 -14.73
CA GLU A 166 14.56 13.55 -15.27
C GLU A 166 15.22 12.36 -15.95
N GLU A 167 14.86 11.15 -15.52
CA GLU A 167 15.35 9.90 -16.08
C GLU A 167 14.19 9.07 -16.62
N PRO A 168 14.38 8.34 -17.73
CA PRO A 168 13.39 7.41 -18.22
C PRO A 168 13.22 6.27 -17.21
N MET A 169 11.98 5.94 -16.89
CA MET A 169 11.64 4.95 -15.87
C MET A 169 10.45 4.11 -16.31
N THR A 170 10.46 2.83 -15.91
CA THR A 170 9.31 1.94 -16.11
C THR A 170 8.79 1.43 -14.77
N LEU A 171 7.50 1.64 -14.51
CA LEU A 171 6.81 1.12 -13.33
C LEU A 171 5.80 0.06 -13.77
N TYR A 172 5.97 -1.17 -13.28
CA TYR A 172 5.01 -2.24 -13.43
C TYR A 172 4.13 -2.32 -12.19
N LEU A 173 2.83 -2.50 -12.39
CA LEU A 173 1.82 -2.52 -11.33
C LEU A 173 0.91 -3.73 -11.46
N VAL A 174 0.65 -4.37 -10.33
CA VAL A 174 -0.40 -5.38 -10.17
C VAL A 174 -1.54 -4.71 -9.43
N VAL A 175 -2.69 -4.61 -10.08
CA VAL A 175 -3.90 -3.98 -9.54
C VAL A 175 -4.97 -5.03 -9.37
N VAL A 176 -5.60 -5.05 -8.21
CA VAL A 176 -6.60 -6.04 -7.84
C VAL A 176 -7.84 -5.37 -7.30
N ASN A 177 -8.98 -6.05 -7.37
CA ASN A 177 -10.19 -5.63 -6.68
C ASN A 177 -10.35 -6.43 -5.39
N GLU A 178 -10.29 -5.75 -4.23
CA GLU A 178 -10.44 -6.39 -2.91
C GLU A 178 -11.92 -6.51 -2.48
N GLY A 179 -12.88 -6.24 -3.36
CA GLY A 179 -14.31 -6.15 -3.05
C GLY A 179 -14.74 -4.76 -2.55
N GLU A 180 -13.79 -4.00 -1.99
CA GLU A 180 -13.95 -2.59 -1.56
C GLU A 180 -13.35 -1.60 -2.59
N GLY A 181 -13.26 -2.03 -3.85
CA GLY A 181 -12.68 -1.27 -4.96
C GLY A 181 -11.22 -1.63 -5.28
N TYR A 182 -10.71 -1.01 -6.34
CA TYR A 182 -9.38 -1.30 -6.87
C TYR A 182 -8.25 -0.76 -5.99
N VAL A 183 -7.14 -1.49 -5.94
CA VAL A 183 -5.91 -1.14 -5.21
C VAL A 183 -4.67 -1.69 -5.93
N VAL A 184 -3.54 -1.03 -5.77
CA VAL A 184 -2.22 -1.54 -6.16
C VAL A 184 -1.76 -2.57 -5.13
N ASP A 185 -1.70 -3.82 -5.55
CA ASP A 185 -1.29 -4.94 -4.71
C ASP A 185 0.19 -5.30 -4.88
N TYR A 186 0.85 -4.87 -5.95
CA TYR A 186 2.31 -5.01 -6.11
C TYR A 186 2.84 -3.98 -7.10
N TYR A 187 4.12 -3.64 -6.94
CA TYR A 187 4.81 -2.78 -7.87
C TYR A 187 6.27 -3.22 -8.06
N TYR A 188 6.80 -2.92 -9.24
CA TYR A 188 8.22 -3.10 -9.56
C TYR A 188 8.70 -1.95 -10.44
N VAL A 189 9.83 -1.36 -10.08
CA VAL A 189 10.46 -0.29 -10.87
C VAL A 189 11.69 -0.85 -11.58
N ASN A 190 11.81 -0.53 -12.86
CA ASN A 190 12.95 -0.84 -13.71
C ASN A 190 13.56 0.45 -14.28
#